data_AF-A0A522DXE3-F1
#
_entry.id   AF-A0A522DXE3-F1
#
_cell.length_a   1.000
_cell.length_b   1.000
_cell.length_c   1.000
_cell.angle_alpha   90.00
_cell.angle_beta   90.00
_cell.angle_gamma   90.00
#
_symmetry.space_group_name_H-M   'P 1'
#
loop_
_entity.id
_entity.type
_entity.pdbx_description
1 polymer ?
#
loop_
_entity_poly.entity_id
_entity_poly.type
_entity_poly.pdbx_seq_one_letter_code
_entity_poly.pdbx_strand_id
1 'polypeptide(L)'
;MKRKNAVISLVLVGVMFFSTFAYAILQSLYYSPTQQQEVSLPNAVSTQPFTSEQKQAVLQQGGTLVSFKYDITCLECGSTKSFLESKVRDPDYNQQVFLEELTGSKITQVDISSQRGSKTITNVTQDNITDSLCNLLLQQPLSCTLRKV
;
A
#
# COMPACT_ATOMS: atom_id res chain seq x y z
N MET A 1 61.69 -2.07 33.10
CA MET A 1 60.44 -1.33 33.34
C MET A 1 59.63 -1.02 32.06
N LYS A 2 60.25 -0.68 30.91
CA LYS A 2 59.51 -0.29 29.68
C LYS A 2 58.52 -1.32 29.10
N ARG A 3 58.76 -2.63 29.27
CA ARG A 3 57.84 -3.69 28.79
C ARG A 3 56.50 -3.76 29.54
N LYS A 4 56.45 -3.37 30.82
CA LYS A 4 55.21 -3.45 31.62
C LYS A 4 54.18 -2.40 31.18
N ASN A 5 54.63 -1.20 30.79
CA ASN A 5 53.75 -0.13 30.33
C ASN A 5 53.18 -0.38 28.92
N ALA A 6 53.93 -1.08 28.06
CA ALA A 6 53.46 -1.49 26.74
C ALA A 6 52.32 -2.51 26.82
N VAL A 7 52.41 -3.46 27.76
CA VAL A 7 51.35 -4.46 27.98
C VAL A 7 50.08 -3.81 28.51
N ILE A 8 50.19 -2.84 29.44
CA ILE A 8 49.04 -2.12 29.98
C ILE A 8 48.31 -1.34 28.88
N SER A 9 49.05 -0.68 27.97
CA SER A 9 48.44 0.03 26.83
C SER A 9 47.75 -0.93 25.85
N LEU A 10 48.35 -2.09 25.58
CA LEU A 10 47.79 -3.09 24.67
C LEU A 10 46.50 -3.71 25.22
N VAL A 11 46.44 -3.94 26.53
CA VAL A 11 45.22 -4.39 27.21
C VAL A 11 44.12 -3.32 27.14
N LEU A 12 44.46 -2.04 27.33
CA LEU A 12 43.50 -0.93 27.26
C LEU A 12 42.88 -0.79 25.86
N VAL A 13 43.70 -0.91 24.81
CA VAL A 13 43.21 -0.89 23.41
C VAL A 13 42.33 -2.12 23.13
N GLY A 14 42.72 -3.29 23.63
CA GLY A 14 41.91 -4.51 23.52
C GLY A 14 40.53 -4.34 24.17
N VAL A 15 40.46 -3.80 25.39
CA VAL A 15 39.21 -3.60 26.12
C VAL A 15 38.26 -2.65 25.37
N MET A 16 38.79 -1.57 24.77
CA MET A 16 37.97 -0.66 23.95
C MET A 16 37.44 -1.32 22.66
N PHE A 17 38.21 -2.23 22.06
CA PHE A 17 37.77 -2.97 20.88
C PHE A 17 36.67 -3.98 21.24
N PHE A 18 36.87 -4.79 22.29
CA PHE A 18 35.91 -5.82 22.69
C PHE A 18 34.59 -5.26 23.22
N SER A 19 34.59 -4.08 23.86
CA SER A 19 33.34 -3.45 24.32
C SER A 19 32.44 -3.01 23.16
N THR A 20 33.01 -2.55 22.05
CA THR A 20 32.26 -2.16 20.84
C THR A 20 31.61 -3.38 20.18
N PHE A 21 32.32 -4.52 20.12
CA PHE A 21 31.78 -5.77 19.58
C PHE A 21 30.67 -6.36 20.46
N ALA A 22 30.82 -6.32 21.79
CA ALA A 22 29.81 -6.82 22.72
C ALA A 22 28.47 -6.06 22.59
N TYR A 23 28.54 -4.74 22.42
CA TYR A 23 27.34 -3.91 22.26
C TYR A 23 26.62 -4.20 20.94
N ALA A 24 27.36 -4.40 19.84
CA ALA A 24 26.78 -4.73 18.54
C ALA A 24 26.05 -6.09 18.56
N ILE A 25 26.61 -7.10 19.24
CA ILE A 25 26.00 -8.42 19.37
C ILE A 25 24.72 -8.34 20.23
N LEU A 26 24.79 -7.66 21.39
CA LEU A 26 23.62 -7.48 22.25
C LEU A 26 22.51 -6.72 21.55
N GLN A 27 22.83 -5.70 20.76
CA GLN A 27 21.84 -4.96 19.98
C GLN A 27 21.18 -5.87 18.93
N SER A 28 21.94 -6.74 18.25
CA SER A 28 21.35 -7.68 17.27
C SER A 28 20.40 -8.71 17.88
N LEU A 29 20.60 -9.08 19.15
CA LEU A 29 19.78 -10.08 19.85
C LEU A 29 18.59 -9.47 20.58
N TYR A 30 18.71 -8.23 21.09
CA TYR A 30 17.64 -7.52 21.78
C TYR A 30 16.72 -6.72 20.85
N TYR A 31 17.21 -6.30 19.66
CA TYR A 31 16.36 -5.82 18.58
C TYR A 31 15.75 -7.04 17.85
N SER A 32 14.95 -7.84 18.59
CA SER A 32 13.87 -8.56 17.91
C SER A 32 13.04 -7.47 17.24
N PRO A 33 12.88 -7.46 15.91
CA PRO A 33 11.90 -6.58 15.30
C PRO A 33 10.59 -6.91 16.01
N THR A 34 10.10 -5.98 16.83
CA THR A 34 8.73 -5.98 17.36
C THR A 34 7.88 -6.52 16.24
N GLN A 35 7.26 -7.70 16.45
CA GLN A 35 6.41 -8.38 15.50
C GLN A 35 5.65 -7.29 14.75
N GLN A 36 6.10 -6.98 13.54
CA GLN A 36 5.34 -6.13 12.65
C GLN A 36 4.09 -6.96 12.49
N GLN A 37 3.03 -6.53 13.17
CA GLN A 37 1.74 -7.14 13.06
C GLN A 37 1.46 -7.06 11.57
N GLU A 38 1.69 -8.16 10.86
CA GLU A 38 1.59 -8.19 9.41
C GLU A 38 0.14 -7.86 9.15
N VAL A 39 -0.11 -6.60 8.79
CA VAL A 39 -1.42 -6.16 8.34
C VAL A 39 -1.60 -6.91 7.04
N SER A 40 -2.22 -8.08 7.13
CA SER A 40 -2.54 -8.91 5.99
C SER A 40 -3.29 -8.04 5.00
N LEU A 41 -2.75 -7.93 3.78
CA LEU A 41 -3.39 -7.14 2.75
C LEU A 41 -4.78 -7.73 2.51
N PRO A 42 -5.82 -6.88 2.46
CA PRO A 42 -7.15 -7.37 2.18
C PRO A 42 -7.20 -7.94 0.76
N ASN A 43 -8.20 -8.79 0.52
CA ASN A 43 -8.52 -9.25 -0.83
C ASN A 43 -8.70 -8.03 -1.75
N ALA A 44 -8.21 -8.14 -2.98
CA ALA A 44 -8.28 -7.05 -3.97
C ALA A 44 -9.72 -6.60 -4.28
N VAL A 45 -10.71 -7.46 -4.03
CA VAL A 45 -12.13 -7.09 -4.04
C VAL A 45 -12.73 -7.43 -2.67
N SER A 46 -13.38 -6.47 -2.03
CA SER A 46 -14.07 -6.66 -0.76
C SER A 46 -15.44 -6.01 -0.77
N THR A 47 -16.43 -6.76 -0.31
CA THR A 47 -17.79 -6.27 -0.03
C THR A 47 -17.91 -5.60 1.33
N GLN A 48 -16.87 -5.71 2.17
CA GLN A 48 -16.76 -5.03 3.44
C GLN A 48 -15.81 -3.83 3.32
N PRO A 49 -16.07 -2.71 4.03
CA PRO A 49 -15.17 -1.57 4.07
C PRO A 49 -13.80 -2.00 4.62
N PHE A 50 -12.73 -1.53 4.00
CA PHE A 50 -11.40 -1.74 4.57
C PHE A 50 -11.21 -0.93 5.85
N THR A 51 -10.47 -1.49 6.79
CA THR A 51 -10.05 -0.75 7.99
C THR A 51 -9.09 0.36 7.61
N SER A 52 -8.96 1.39 8.45
CA SER A 52 -8.01 2.48 8.22
C SER A 52 -6.58 1.98 8.03
N GLU A 53 -6.19 0.95 8.78
CA GLU A 53 -4.88 0.30 8.70
C GLU A 53 -4.67 -0.40 7.34
N GLN A 54 -5.68 -1.12 6.86
CA GLN A 54 -5.63 -1.77 5.54
C GLN A 54 -5.56 -0.76 4.40
N LYS A 55 -6.35 0.33 4.48
CA LYS A 55 -6.30 1.43 3.50
C LYS A 55 -4.91 2.05 3.45
N GLN A 56 -4.33 2.32 4.62
CA GLN A 56 -3.00 2.88 4.72
C GLN A 56 -1.94 1.91 4.18
N ALA A 57 -2.04 0.61 4.48
CA ALA A 57 -1.13 -0.41 3.98
C ALA A 57 -1.16 -0.50 2.43
N VAL A 58 -2.36 -0.56 1.84
CA VAL A 58 -2.54 -0.56 0.37
C VAL A 58 -1.89 0.68 -0.25
N LEU A 59 -2.16 1.86 0.31
CA LEU A 59 -1.60 3.11 -0.22
C LEU A 59 -0.08 3.15 -0.06
N GLN A 60 0.49 2.72 1.07
CA GLN A 60 1.94 2.72 1.30
C GLN A 60 2.70 1.78 0.35
N GLN A 61 2.07 0.68 -0.08
CA GLN A 61 2.65 -0.25 -1.06
C GLN A 61 2.52 0.22 -2.51
N GLY A 62 1.97 1.42 -2.74
CA GLY A 62 1.76 1.98 -4.08
C GLY A 62 0.48 1.48 -4.75
N GLY A 63 -0.39 0.79 -4.00
CA GLY A 63 -1.72 0.42 -4.46
C GLY A 63 -2.65 1.63 -4.59
N THR A 64 -3.73 1.42 -5.35
CA THR A 64 -4.81 2.35 -5.58
C THR A 64 -6.09 1.76 -5.03
N LEU A 65 -6.70 2.47 -4.08
CA LEU A 65 -7.97 2.11 -3.50
C LEU A 65 -9.11 2.74 -4.30
N VAL A 66 -10.11 1.93 -4.65
CA VAL A 66 -11.33 2.34 -5.32
C VAL A 66 -12.50 2.01 -4.41
N SER A 67 -13.19 3.03 -3.91
CA SER A 67 -14.38 2.88 -3.10
C SER A 67 -15.62 3.13 -3.95
N PHE A 68 -16.39 2.07 -4.22
CA PHE A 68 -17.64 2.19 -4.95
C PHE A 68 -18.82 2.29 -3.98
N LYS A 69 -19.40 3.49 -3.88
CA LYS A 69 -20.54 3.79 -3.00
C LYS A 69 -21.81 3.82 -3.82
N TYR A 70 -22.82 3.05 -3.44
CA TYR A 70 -24.09 3.00 -4.16
C TYR A 70 -25.28 2.64 -3.26
N ASP A 71 -26.48 2.93 -3.76
CA ASP A 71 -27.74 2.51 -3.12
C ASP A 71 -28.08 1.07 -3.51
N ILE A 72 -28.68 0.30 -2.60
CA ILE A 72 -29.06 -1.10 -2.87
C ILE A 72 -30.07 -1.24 -4.01
N THR A 73 -30.83 -0.19 -4.30
CA THR A 73 -31.85 -0.13 -5.35
C THR A 73 -31.30 0.29 -6.71
N CYS A 74 -30.01 0.57 -6.81
CA CYS A 74 -29.38 1.01 -8.05
C CYS A 74 -29.26 -0.13 -9.07
N LEU A 75 -30.19 -0.18 -10.03
CA LEU A 75 -30.21 -1.18 -11.11
C LEU A 75 -28.99 -1.08 -12.04
N GLU A 76 -28.53 0.14 -12.33
CA GLU A 76 -27.41 0.38 -13.25
C GLU A 76 -26.04 0.11 -12.61
N CYS A 77 -25.97 0.06 -11.28
CA CYS A 77 -24.72 -0.12 -10.53
C CYS A 77 -24.09 -1.50 -10.71
N GLY A 78 -24.87 -2.52 -11.11
CA GLY A 78 -24.35 -3.85 -11.41
C GLY A 78 -23.33 -3.82 -12.55
N SER A 79 -23.58 -3.03 -13.60
CA SER A 79 -22.67 -2.89 -14.74
C SER A 79 -21.35 -2.23 -14.34
N THR A 80 -21.43 -1.15 -13.55
CA THR A 80 -20.26 -0.46 -13.00
C THR A 80 -19.47 -1.35 -12.07
N LYS A 81 -20.15 -2.12 -11.21
CA LYS A 81 -19.50 -3.09 -10.32
C LYS A 81 -18.69 -4.11 -11.11
N SER A 82 -19.32 -4.79 -12.08
CA SER A 82 -18.63 -5.78 -12.92
C SER A 82 -17.46 -5.15 -13.69
N PHE A 83 -17.62 -3.90 -14.14
CA PHE A 83 -16.54 -3.16 -14.78
C PHE A 83 -15.37 -2.92 -13.81
N LEU A 84 -15.62 -2.43 -12.60
CA LEU A 84 -14.57 -2.20 -11.60
C LEU A 84 -13.87 -3.50 -11.19
N GLU A 85 -14.63 -4.57 -10.95
CA GLU A 85 -14.06 -5.90 -10.68
C GLU A 85 -13.20 -6.41 -11.84
N SER A 86 -13.60 -6.14 -13.09
CA SER A 86 -12.79 -6.51 -14.25
C SER A 86 -11.44 -5.78 -14.23
N LYS A 87 -11.40 -4.49 -13.85
CA LYS A 87 -10.17 -3.70 -13.76
C LYS A 87 -9.26 -4.15 -12.62
N VAL A 88 -9.83 -4.62 -11.51
CA VAL A 88 -9.05 -5.21 -10.41
C VAL A 88 -8.37 -6.52 -10.85
N ARG A 89 -9.06 -7.34 -11.65
CA ARG A 89 -8.56 -8.63 -12.13
C ARG A 89 -7.72 -8.54 -13.40
N ASP A 90 -7.73 -7.39 -14.06
CA ASP A 90 -7.04 -7.13 -15.32
C ASP A 90 -5.51 -7.19 -15.08
N PRO A 91 -4.79 -8.11 -15.74
CA PRO A 91 -3.34 -8.23 -15.62
C PRO A 91 -2.60 -6.94 -15.97
N ASP A 92 -3.15 -6.12 -16.88
CA ASP A 92 -2.53 -4.84 -17.27
C ASP A 92 -2.37 -3.88 -16.08
N TYR A 93 -3.23 -4.02 -15.06
CA TYR A 93 -3.22 -3.18 -13.87
C TYR A 93 -2.28 -3.70 -12.77
N ASN A 94 -1.49 -4.76 -13.02
CA ASN A 94 -0.44 -5.28 -12.14
C ASN A 94 -0.88 -5.50 -10.67
N GLN A 95 -2.13 -5.92 -10.44
CA GLN A 95 -2.69 -6.13 -9.09
C GLN A 95 -2.61 -4.90 -8.17
N GLN A 96 -2.46 -3.69 -8.73
CA GLN A 96 -2.31 -2.48 -7.93
C GLN A 96 -3.65 -1.84 -7.56
N VAL A 97 -4.78 -2.37 -8.04
CA VAL A 97 -6.12 -1.81 -7.80
C VAL A 97 -6.86 -2.65 -6.77
N PHE A 98 -7.38 -1.99 -5.74
CA PHE A 98 -8.17 -2.61 -4.68
C PHE A 98 -9.56 -1.97 -4.67
N LEU A 99 -10.61 -2.78 -4.70
CA LEU A 99 -12.00 -2.35 -4.73
C LEU A 99 -12.67 -2.63 -3.39
N GLU A 100 -13.21 -1.59 -2.77
CA GLU A 100 -14.15 -1.71 -1.66
C GLU A 100 -15.55 -1.29 -2.10
N GLU A 101 -16.54 -2.14 -1.83
CA GLU A 101 -17.94 -1.83 -2.10
C GLU A 101 -18.63 -1.33 -0.84
N LEU A 102 -19.36 -0.22 -0.96
CA LEU A 102 -20.04 0.45 0.14
C LEU A 102 -21.51 0.65 -0.21
N THR A 103 -22.36 -0.25 0.27
CA THR A 103 -23.82 -0.19 0.06
C THR A 103 -24.51 0.74 1.05
N GLY A 104 -25.61 1.36 0.64
CA GLY A 104 -26.45 2.22 1.50
C GLY A 104 -26.14 3.72 1.37
N SER A 105 -25.42 4.11 0.31
CA SER A 105 -25.25 5.52 -0.02
C SER A 105 -26.39 6.01 -0.89
N LYS A 106 -26.95 7.19 -0.60
CA LYS A 106 -28.02 7.80 -1.41
C LYS A 106 -27.55 8.21 -2.81
N ILE A 107 -26.24 8.33 -3.01
CA ILE A 107 -25.63 8.80 -4.25
C ILE A 107 -24.62 7.77 -4.71
N THR A 108 -24.75 7.37 -5.98
CA THR A 108 -23.75 6.52 -6.64
C THR A 108 -22.50 7.34 -6.92
N GLN A 109 -21.38 6.97 -6.33
CA GLN A 109 -20.10 7.64 -6.53
C GLN A 109 -18.93 6.65 -6.42
N VAL A 110 -17.84 6.96 -7.12
CA VAL A 110 -16.59 6.21 -7.07
C VAL A 110 -15.50 7.11 -6.53
N ASP A 111 -14.91 6.75 -5.40
CA ASP A 111 -13.74 7.43 -4.85
C ASP A 111 -12.49 6.64 -5.21
N ILE A 112 -11.54 7.27 -5.87
CA ILE A 112 -10.25 6.66 -6.21
C ILE A 112 -9.17 7.36 -5.40
N SER A 113 -8.38 6.61 -4.65
CA SER A 113 -7.29 7.12 -3.80
C SER A 113 -6.01 6.36 -4.07
N SER A 114 -4.91 7.08 -4.22
CA SER A 114 -3.58 6.54 -4.51
C SER A 114 -2.51 7.42 -3.84
N GLN A 115 -1.25 7.03 -3.91
CA GLN A 115 -0.15 7.92 -3.50
C GLN A 115 -0.07 9.21 -4.34
N ARG A 116 -0.60 9.21 -5.57
CA ARG A 116 -0.59 10.39 -6.45
C ARG A 116 -1.69 11.40 -6.12
N GLY A 117 -2.66 11.01 -5.31
CA GLY A 117 -3.80 11.84 -4.93
C GLY A 117 -5.11 11.04 -4.92
N SER A 118 -6.20 11.77 -4.76
CA SER A 118 -7.55 11.22 -4.74
C SER A 118 -8.49 11.97 -5.67
N LYS A 119 -9.52 11.28 -6.15
CA LYS A 119 -10.58 11.86 -6.98
C LYS A 119 -11.90 11.17 -6.69
N THR A 120 -12.93 11.97 -6.48
CA THR A 120 -14.32 11.52 -6.37
C THR A 120 -15.03 11.72 -7.70
N ILE A 121 -15.71 10.68 -8.16
CA ILE A 121 -16.46 10.65 -9.42
C ILE A 121 -17.93 10.50 -9.07
N THR A 122 -18.71 11.56 -9.31
CA THR A 122 -20.17 11.57 -9.11
C THR A 122 -20.94 11.16 -10.37
N ASN A 123 -20.38 11.42 -11.56
CA ASN A 123 -20.91 10.91 -12.82
C ASN A 123 -20.19 9.61 -13.21
N VAL A 124 -20.75 8.49 -12.74
CA VAL A 124 -20.12 7.17 -12.79
C VAL A 124 -20.29 6.56 -14.18
N THR A 125 -19.40 6.95 -15.09
CA THR A 125 -19.25 6.34 -16.42
C THR A 125 -17.94 5.57 -16.54
N GLN A 126 -17.91 4.56 -17.40
CA GLN A 126 -16.71 3.75 -17.64
C GLN A 126 -15.52 4.60 -18.10
N ASP A 127 -15.77 5.62 -18.92
CA ASP A 127 -14.74 6.55 -19.40
C ASP A 127 -14.14 7.37 -18.26
N ASN A 128 -14.98 7.97 -17.42
CA ASN A 128 -14.53 8.79 -16.29
C ASN A 128 -13.73 7.97 -15.27
N ILE A 129 -14.16 6.72 -15.02
CA ILE A 129 -13.43 5.79 -14.14
C ILE A 129 -12.07 5.46 -14.74
N THR A 130 -12.04 5.08 -16.02
CA THR A 130 -10.80 4.71 -16.71
C THR A 130 -9.82 5.87 -16.72
N ASP A 131 -10.26 7.07 -17.08
CA ASP A 131 -9.40 8.26 -17.10
C ASP A 131 -8.87 8.62 -15.72
N SER A 132 -9.70 8.46 -14.69
CA SER A 132 -9.29 8.74 -13.32
C SER A 132 -8.29 7.70 -12.81
N LEU A 133 -8.50 6.42 -13.12
CA LEU A 133 -7.52 5.36 -12.84
C LEU A 133 -6.21 5.63 -13.58
N CYS A 134 -6.25 5.89 -14.89
CA CYS A 134 -5.05 6.17 -15.68
C CYS A 134 -4.19 7.33 -15.13
N ASN A 135 -4.83 8.34 -14.54
CA ASN A 135 -4.12 9.48 -13.97
C ASN A 135 -3.58 9.22 -12.55
N LEU A 136 -4.27 8.39 -11.76
CA LEU A 136 -3.92 8.14 -10.35
C LEU A 136 -3.02 6.91 -10.15
N LEU A 137 -3.05 5.94 -11.06
CA LEU A 137 -2.21 4.74 -10.95
C LEU A 137 -0.73 5.09 -11.00
N LEU A 138 0.05 4.43 -10.14
CA LEU A 138 1.49 4.60 -10.08
C LEU A 138 2.16 3.98 -11.31
N GLN A 139 1.76 2.75 -11.66
CA GLN A 139 2.18 2.07 -12.88
C GLN A 139 1.02 2.09 -13.88
N GLN A 140 1.15 2.89 -14.93
CA GLN A 140 0.08 3.01 -15.93
C GLN A 140 0.04 1.74 -16.81
N PRO A 141 -1.15 1.14 -17.01
CA PRO A 141 -1.30 0.07 -17.99
C PRO A 141 -1.10 0.64 -19.41
N LEU A 142 -0.69 -0.21 -20.34
CA LEU A 142 -0.44 0.18 -21.74
C LEU A 142 -1.67 0.82 -22.39
N SER A 143 -2.87 0.34 -22.03
CA SER A 143 -4.15 0.91 -22.46
C SER A 143 -4.32 2.39 -22.10
N CYS A 144 -3.79 2.82 -20.95
CA CYS A 144 -3.80 4.23 -20.54
C CYS A 144 -2.82 5.08 -21.35
N THR A 145 -1.68 4.52 -21.76
CA THR A 145 -0.69 5.22 -22.57
C THR A 145 -1.20 5.44 -23.99
N LEU A 146 -1.80 4.40 -24.60
CA LEU A 146 -2.34 4.47 -25.96
C LEU A 146 -3.53 5.43 -26.09
N ARG A 147 -4.30 5.65 -25.01
CA ARG A 147 -5.43 6.59 -25.00
C ARG A 147 -5.03 8.07 -25.07
N LYS A 148 -3.78 8.39 -24.70
CA LYS A 148 -3.26 9.76 -24.69
C LYS A 148 -2.61 10.17 -26.03
N VAL A 149 -2.46 9.25 -26.98
CA VAL A 149 -1.81 9.46 -28.28
C VAL A 149 -2.84 9.80 -29.35
#